data_AF-A0A929ZW16-F1
#
_entry.id   AF-A0A929ZW16-F1
#
_cell.length_a   1.000
_cell.length_b   1.000
_cell.length_c   1.000
_cell.angle_alpha   90.00
_cell.angle_beta   90.00
_cell.angle_gamma   90.00
#
_symmetry.space_group_name_H-M   'P 1'
#
loop_
_entity.id
_entity.type
_entity.pdbx_description
1 polymer ?
#
loop_
_entity_poly.entity_id
_entity_poly.type
_entity_poly.pdbx_seq_one_letter_code
_entity_poly.pdbx_strand_id
1 'polypeptide(L)'
;MLFNFFLKLPKLFIFSYKKVHLFVIITSIVIQIGLNVRLSKIDNPAIYNDYLSILNSLGILGTFFVLALDKINFTKILKDFAKDTHVSFTSRTVPEGSLLTNTLFSIFVAEVVLITLQYVLYMFEIKFIFLLILSTCYMLVGFVFIVCVWHGIEIYAEK
;
A
#
# COMPACT_ATOMS: atom_id res chain seq x y z
N MET A 1 -2.59 13.06 22.32
CA MET A 1 -2.76 11.66 21.89
C MET A 1 -2.63 11.50 20.37
N LEU A 2 -3.43 12.21 19.57
CA LEU A 2 -3.36 12.22 18.10
C LEU A 2 -1.99 12.65 17.54
N PHE A 3 -1.38 13.71 18.08
CA PHE A 3 -0.06 14.19 17.63
C PHE A 3 1.05 13.14 17.77
N ASN A 4 1.08 12.40 18.87
CA ASN A 4 2.03 11.30 19.07
C ASN A 4 1.75 10.10 18.15
N PHE A 5 0.50 9.88 17.75
CA PHE A 5 0.12 8.87 16.76
C PHE A 5 0.61 9.28 15.36
N PHE A 6 0.37 10.53 14.94
CA PHE A 6 0.87 11.08 13.69
C PHE A 6 2.40 11.13 13.60
N LEU A 7 3.11 11.33 14.71
CA LEU A 7 4.58 11.24 14.75
C LEU A 7 5.12 9.81 14.67
N LYS A 8 4.30 8.80 15.01
CA LYS A 8 4.68 7.38 14.94
C LYS A 8 4.43 6.78 13.54
N LEU A 9 3.46 7.31 12.79
CA LEU A 9 3.17 6.91 11.41
C LEU A 9 4.42 6.98 10.49
N PRO A 10 5.19 8.10 10.45
CA PRO A 10 6.43 8.18 9.71
C PRO A 10 7.47 7.17 10.18
N LYS A 11 7.55 6.89 11.49
CA LYS A 11 8.50 5.91 12.04
C LYS A 11 8.16 4.49 11.57
N LEU A 12 6.88 4.09 11.57
CA LEU A 12 6.44 2.82 10.99
C LEU A 12 6.84 2.70 9.51
N PHE A 13 6.61 3.76 8.74
CA PHE A 13 6.97 3.82 7.31
C PHE A 13 8.48 3.78 7.07
N ILE A 14 9.27 4.46 7.91
CA ILE A 14 10.74 4.51 7.84
C ILE A 14 11.37 3.16 8.18
N PHE A 15 10.82 2.45 9.16
CA PHE A 15 11.39 1.18 9.64
C PHE A 15 10.96 -0.04 8.82
N SER A 16 9.81 0.00 8.13
CA SER A 16 9.33 -1.18 7.42
C SER A 16 9.91 -1.28 6.00
N TYR A 17 9.87 -0.24 5.16
CA TYR A 17 10.25 -0.39 3.74
C TYR A 17 10.71 0.91 3.05
N LYS A 18 11.33 1.85 3.79
CA LYS A 18 11.70 3.20 3.26
C LYS A 18 12.42 3.15 1.91
N LYS A 19 13.38 2.24 1.74
CA LYS A 19 14.16 2.12 0.49
C LYS A 19 13.30 1.65 -0.68
N VAL A 20 12.39 0.70 -0.44
CA VAL A 20 11.48 0.17 -1.48
C VAL A 20 10.46 1.24 -1.87
N HIS A 21 9.83 1.91 -0.90
CA HIS A 21 8.89 3.00 -1.19
C HIS A 21 9.57 4.18 -1.89
N LEU A 22 10.76 4.59 -1.43
CA LEU A 22 11.52 5.67 -2.08
C LEU A 22 11.92 5.29 -3.52
N PHE A 23 12.35 4.05 -3.74
CA PHE A 23 12.67 3.54 -5.07
C PHE A 23 11.45 3.60 -5.99
N VAL A 24 10.28 3.13 -5.54
CA VAL A 24 9.02 3.18 -6.29
C VAL A 24 8.62 4.62 -6.61
N ILE A 25 8.72 5.54 -5.66
CA ILE A 25 8.41 6.97 -5.88
C ILE A 25 9.35 7.56 -6.94
N ILE A 26 10.66 7.36 -6.80
CA ILE A 26 11.65 7.92 -7.73
C ILE A 26 11.48 7.33 -9.14
N THR A 27 11.34 6.00 -9.27
CA THR A 27 11.08 5.37 -10.58
C THR A 27 9.77 5.86 -11.19
N SER A 28 8.75 6.09 -10.36
CA SER A 28 7.47 6.65 -10.84
C SER A 28 7.64 8.05 -11.43
N ILE A 29 8.37 8.92 -10.74
CA ILE A 29 8.64 10.29 -11.21
C ILE A 29 9.42 10.26 -12.54
N VAL A 30 10.48 9.45 -12.64
CA VAL A 30 11.30 9.36 -13.85
C VAL A 30 10.47 8.87 -15.04
N ILE A 31 9.67 7.82 -14.84
CA ILE A 31 8.83 7.25 -15.90
C ILE A 31 7.74 8.24 -16.34
N GLN A 32 7.14 8.98 -15.41
CA GLN A 32 6.15 9.99 -15.73
C GLN A 32 6.73 11.18 -16.49
N ILE A 33 7.94 11.63 -16.15
CA ILE A 33 8.64 12.65 -16.94
C ILE A 33 8.84 12.14 -18.37
N GLY A 34 9.31 10.90 -18.54
CA GLY A 34 9.47 10.28 -19.86
C GLY A 34 8.16 10.17 -20.64
N LEU A 35 7.07 9.77 -19.97
CA LEU A 35 5.73 9.71 -20.56
C LEU A 35 5.21 11.09 -20.96
N ASN A 36 5.33 12.09 -20.11
CA ASN A 36 4.90 13.47 -20.41
C ASN A 36 5.68 14.04 -21.59
N VAL A 37 7.00 13.81 -21.68
CA VAL A 37 7.80 14.22 -22.85
C VAL A 37 7.29 13.54 -24.12
N ARG A 38 6.98 12.24 -24.07
CA ARG A 38 6.49 11.47 -25.24
C ARG A 38 5.07 11.86 -25.66
N LEU A 39 4.20 12.14 -24.69
CA LEU A 39 2.79 12.46 -24.90
C LEU A 39 2.53 13.95 -25.12
N SER A 40 3.51 14.83 -24.89
CA SER A 40 3.41 16.29 -25.09
C SER A 40 2.98 16.72 -26.49
N LYS A 41 3.11 15.82 -27.49
CA LYS A 41 2.77 16.08 -28.90
C LYS A 41 1.41 15.55 -29.33
N ILE A 42 0.65 14.93 -28.41
CA ILE A 42 -0.65 14.32 -28.72
C ILE A 42 -1.71 15.07 -27.92
N ASP A 43 -2.62 15.73 -28.63
CA ASP A 43 -3.79 16.34 -28.00
C ASP A 43 -4.72 15.25 -27.47
N ASN A 44 -4.98 15.31 -26.17
CA ASN A 44 -5.88 14.44 -25.42
C ASN A 44 -5.66 12.91 -25.65
N PRO A 45 -4.54 12.34 -25.16
CA PRO A 45 -4.24 10.92 -25.26
C PRO A 45 -5.39 10.05 -24.74
N ALA A 46 -5.80 9.02 -25.50
CA ALA A 46 -6.90 8.11 -25.10
C ALA A 46 -6.72 7.50 -23.70
N ILE A 47 -5.48 7.28 -23.26
CA ILE A 47 -5.14 6.75 -21.93
C ILE A 47 -5.59 7.68 -20.78
N TYR A 48 -5.85 8.95 -21.05
CA TYR A 48 -6.31 9.95 -20.08
C TYR A 48 -7.83 10.04 -19.95
N ASN A 49 -8.59 9.38 -20.83
CA ASN A 49 -10.06 9.47 -20.84
C ASN A 49 -10.68 8.68 -19.68
N ASP A 50 -10.10 7.52 -19.35
CA ASP A 50 -10.64 6.62 -18.32
C ASP A 50 -9.98 6.77 -16.94
N TYR A 51 -9.06 7.73 -16.79
CA TYR A 51 -8.26 7.89 -15.57
C TYR A 51 -9.11 7.95 -14.29
N LEU A 52 -10.14 8.80 -14.29
CA LEU A 52 -11.01 8.98 -13.14
C LEU A 52 -11.86 7.72 -12.86
N SER A 53 -12.32 7.04 -13.92
CA SER A 53 -13.08 5.79 -13.79
C SER A 53 -12.25 4.69 -13.13
N ILE A 54 -10.99 4.54 -13.53
CA ILE A 54 -10.06 3.59 -12.94
C ILE A 54 -9.72 3.99 -11.50
N LEU A 55 -9.45 5.27 -11.24
CA LEU A 55 -9.17 5.76 -9.89
C LEU A 55 -10.35 5.53 -8.93
N ASN A 56 -11.58 5.75 -9.38
CA ASN A 56 -12.80 5.43 -8.63
C ASN A 56 -12.91 3.92 -8.35
N SER A 57 -12.62 3.09 -9.35
CA SER A 57 -12.61 1.63 -9.20
C SER A 57 -11.59 1.16 -8.17
N LEU A 58 -10.41 1.79 -8.12
CA LEU A 58 -9.42 1.54 -7.06
C LEU A 58 -9.93 1.96 -5.68
N GLY A 59 -10.65 3.08 -5.57
CA GLY A 59 -11.29 3.48 -4.32
C GLY A 59 -12.33 2.46 -3.82
N ILE A 60 -13.13 1.89 -4.73
CA ILE A 60 -14.08 0.82 -4.43
C ILE A 60 -13.33 -0.44 -3.96
N LEU A 61 -12.29 -0.87 -4.69
CA LEU A 61 -11.45 -2.01 -4.29
C LEU A 61 -10.78 -1.77 -2.93
N GLY A 62 -10.34 -0.55 -2.64
CA GLY A 62 -9.82 -0.16 -1.34
C GLY A 62 -10.83 -0.35 -0.21
N THR A 63 -12.13 -0.19 -0.49
CA THR A 63 -13.18 -0.47 0.49
C THR A 63 -13.27 -1.96 0.80
N PHE A 64 -13.23 -2.83 -0.23
CA PHE A 64 -13.19 -4.29 -0.03
C PHE A 64 -11.92 -4.74 0.70
N PHE A 65 -10.80 -4.10 0.39
CA PHE A 65 -9.53 -4.33 1.09
C PHE A 65 -9.65 -4.04 2.59
N VAL A 66 -10.27 -2.91 2.96
CA VAL A 66 -10.52 -2.57 4.38
C VAL A 66 -11.42 -3.61 5.05
N LEU A 67 -12.47 -4.06 4.38
CA LEU A 67 -13.37 -5.09 4.91
C LEU A 67 -12.63 -6.42 5.14
N ALA A 68 -11.74 -6.81 4.24
CA ALA A 68 -10.91 -8.00 4.41
C ALA A 68 -9.92 -7.85 5.58
N LEU A 69 -9.31 -6.67 5.73
CA LEU A 69 -8.42 -6.36 6.85
C LEU A 69 -9.15 -6.42 8.20
N ASP A 70 -10.40 -5.95 8.26
CA ASP A 70 -11.23 -5.95 9.47
C ASP A 70 -11.61 -7.38 9.93
N LYS A 71 -11.63 -8.35 9.01
CA LYS A 71 -11.84 -9.77 9.35
C LYS A 71 -10.64 -10.43 10.02
N ILE A 72 -9.46 -9.84 9.92
CA ILE A 72 -8.25 -10.43 10.51
C ILE A 72 -8.26 -10.27 12.03
N ASN A 73 -8.16 -11.38 12.75
CA ASN A 73 -8.01 -11.36 14.21
C ASN A 73 -6.55 -11.06 14.61
N PHE A 74 -6.19 -9.76 14.63
CA PHE A 74 -4.85 -9.30 15.01
C PHE A 74 -4.43 -9.73 16.42
N THR A 75 -5.36 -9.80 17.37
CA THR A 75 -5.05 -10.27 18.72
C THR A 75 -4.58 -11.72 18.71
N LYS A 76 -5.18 -12.57 17.87
CA LYS A 76 -4.76 -13.96 17.70
C LYS A 76 -3.37 -14.05 17.06
N ILE A 77 -3.10 -13.27 16.00
CA ILE A 77 -1.78 -13.20 15.37
C ILE A 77 -0.68 -12.89 16.40
N LEU A 78 -0.90 -11.86 17.21
CA LEU A 78 0.10 -11.42 18.19
C LEU A 78 0.36 -12.45 19.29
N LYS A 79 -0.65 -13.27 19.63
CA LYS A 79 -0.53 -14.32 20.65
C LYS A 79 0.12 -15.59 20.12
N ASP A 80 -0.33 -16.07 18.95
CA ASP A 80 0.07 -17.36 18.41
C ASP A 80 1.46 -17.30 17.77
N PHE A 81 1.87 -16.12 17.28
CA PHE A 81 3.16 -15.88 16.64
C PHE A 81 4.09 -15.01 17.51
N ALA A 82 4.26 -15.40 18.77
CA ALA A 82 5.10 -14.69 19.74
C ALA A 82 6.61 -14.94 19.58
N LYS A 83 7.02 -15.85 18.70
CA LYS A 83 8.43 -16.17 18.46
C LYS A 83 9.16 -14.96 17.87
N ASP A 84 10.29 -14.60 18.46
CA ASP A 84 11.13 -13.54 17.93
C ASP A 84 11.83 -13.97 16.64
N THR A 85 11.75 -13.11 15.63
CA THR A 85 12.44 -13.25 14.35
C THR A 85 13.31 -12.04 14.07
N HIS A 86 14.39 -12.25 13.35
CA HIS A 86 15.32 -11.19 12.97
C HIS A 86 14.76 -10.41 11.78
N VAL A 87 14.61 -9.09 11.93
CA VAL A 87 14.15 -8.24 10.82
C VAL A 87 15.31 -8.02 9.85
N SER A 88 15.17 -8.50 8.62
CA SER A 88 16.17 -8.35 7.56
C SER A 88 16.63 -6.90 7.42
N PHE A 89 17.95 -6.70 7.26
CA PHE A 89 18.58 -5.37 7.13
C PHE A 89 18.51 -4.46 8.36
N THR A 90 18.15 -4.99 9.53
CA THR A 90 18.25 -4.28 10.82
C THR A 90 18.92 -5.17 11.85
N SER A 91 19.40 -4.61 12.96
CA SER A 91 19.93 -5.39 14.10
C SER A 91 18.86 -5.78 15.12
N ARG A 92 17.57 -5.61 14.77
CA ARG A 92 16.46 -5.77 15.71
C ARG A 92 15.77 -7.11 15.50
N THR A 93 15.41 -7.74 16.61
CA THR A 93 14.46 -8.84 16.65
C THR A 93 13.10 -8.29 17.04
N VAL A 94 12.05 -8.84 16.41
CA VAL A 94 10.66 -8.53 16.75
C VAL A 94 9.84 -9.83 16.70
N PRO A 95 8.73 -9.93 17.44
CA PRO A 95 7.83 -11.06 17.32
C PRO A 95 7.30 -11.19 15.88
N GLU A 96 7.25 -12.42 15.36
CA GLU A 96 6.73 -12.74 14.01
C GLU A 96 5.33 -12.15 13.79
N GLY A 97 4.45 -12.26 14.78
CA GLY A 97 3.10 -11.70 14.72
C GLY A 97 3.09 -10.17 14.64
N SER A 98 4.05 -9.51 15.29
CA SER A 98 4.22 -8.05 15.17
C SER A 98 4.72 -7.65 13.79
N LEU A 99 5.65 -8.42 13.21
CA LEU A 99 6.13 -8.19 11.85
C LEU A 99 5.00 -8.32 10.82
N LEU A 100 4.19 -9.37 10.93
CA LEU A 100 3.05 -9.61 10.05
C LEU A 100 1.99 -8.50 10.18
N THR A 101 1.61 -8.15 11.41
CA THR A 101 0.66 -7.08 11.69
C THR A 101 1.14 -5.74 11.13
N ASN A 102 2.41 -5.39 11.36
CA ASN A 102 2.99 -4.16 10.84
C ASN A 102 3.02 -4.14 9.31
N THR A 103 3.24 -5.30 8.67
CA THR A 103 3.21 -5.40 7.20
C THR A 103 1.81 -5.12 6.67
N LEU A 104 0.78 -5.76 7.24
CA LEU A 104 -0.61 -5.54 6.86
C LEU A 104 -1.02 -4.06 7.00
N PHE A 105 -0.71 -3.43 8.14
CA PHE A 105 -0.99 -2.01 8.34
C PHE A 105 -0.18 -1.10 7.41
N SER A 106 1.07 -1.47 7.11
CA SER A 106 1.93 -0.68 6.21
C SER A 106 1.38 -0.70 4.78
N ILE A 107 0.91 -1.86 4.30
CA ILE A 107 0.23 -1.97 3.01
C ILE A 107 -1.04 -1.10 3.01
N PHE A 108 -1.88 -1.22 4.05
CA PHE A 108 -3.10 -0.42 4.16
C PHE A 108 -2.84 1.09 4.12
N VAL A 109 -1.90 1.57 4.94
CA VAL A 109 -1.55 3.00 4.99
C VAL A 109 -0.97 3.47 3.66
N ALA A 110 -0.11 2.66 3.02
CA ALA A 110 0.45 2.98 1.71
C ALA A 110 -0.65 3.09 0.64
N GLU A 111 -1.63 2.18 0.63
CA GLU A 111 -2.78 2.25 -0.28
C GLU A 111 -3.59 3.53 -0.12
N VAL A 112 -3.97 3.87 1.13
CA VAL A 112 -4.72 5.09 1.42
C VAL A 112 -3.95 6.32 0.95
N VAL A 113 -2.64 6.38 1.21
CA VAL A 113 -1.79 7.50 0.80
C VAL A 113 -1.68 7.58 -0.73
N LEU A 114 -1.48 6.46 -1.42
CA LEU A 114 -1.35 6.42 -2.88
C LEU A 114 -2.64 6.87 -3.57
N ILE A 115 -3.79 6.34 -3.14
CA ILE A 115 -5.10 6.73 -3.68
C ILE A 115 -5.38 8.21 -3.40
N THR A 116 -5.14 8.68 -2.17
CA THR A 116 -5.33 10.09 -1.81
C THR A 116 -4.45 11.00 -2.65
N LEU A 117 -3.17 10.65 -2.82
CA LEU A 117 -2.23 11.41 -3.64
C LEU A 117 -2.72 11.53 -5.09
N GLN A 118 -3.28 10.45 -5.65
CA GLN A 118 -3.82 10.45 -7.00
C GLN A 118 -5.04 11.38 -7.15
N TYR A 119 -5.96 11.38 -6.18
CA TYR A 119 -7.07 12.35 -6.18
C TYR A 119 -6.58 13.79 -6.05
N VAL A 120 -5.59 14.05 -5.19
CA VAL A 120 -5.00 15.39 -5.04
C VAL A 120 -4.34 15.83 -6.36
N LEU A 121 -3.54 14.98 -6.99
CA LEU A 121 -2.93 15.27 -8.29
C LEU A 121 -3.98 15.54 -9.38
N TYR A 122 -5.06 14.76 -9.39
CA TYR A 122 -6.17 14.95 -10.32
C TYR A 122 -6.86 16.30 -10.15
N MET A 123 -6.99 16.83 -8.92
CA MET A 123 -7.52 18.18 -8.67
C MET A 123 -6.68 19.30 -9.31
N PHE A 124 -5.38 19.06 -9.51
CA PHE A 124 -4.48 19.97 -10.22
C PHE A 124 -4.39 19.66 -11.73
N GLU A 125 -5.32 18.85 -12.25
CA GLU A 125 -5.34 18.36 -13.63
C GLU A 125 -4.10 17.52 -14.02
N ILE A 126 -3.37 17.00 -13.03
CA ILE A 126 -2.20 16.15 -13.23
C ILE A 126 -2.64 14.69 -13.25
N LYS A 127 -2.73 14.11 -14.45
CA LYS A 127 -3.05 12.67 -14.64
C LYS A 127 -1.79 11.81 -14.62
N PHE A 128 -1.48 11.23 -13.47
CA PHE A 128 -0.27 10.41 -13.29
C PHE A 128 -0.55 8.93 -13.59
N ILE A 129 -0.54 8.56 -14.87
CA ILE A 129 -0.92 7.21 -15.35
C ILE A 129 -0.02 6.11 -14.79
N PHE A 130 1.29 6.35 -14.74
CA PHE A 130 2.19 5.30 -14.28
C PHE A 130 1.98 4.98 -12.80
N LEU A 131 1.76 6.02 -11.98
CA LEU A 131 1.36 5.86 -10.58
C LEU A 131 0.04 5.09 -10.48
N LEU A 132 -0.90 5.30 -11.41
CA LEU A 132 -2.20 4.61 -11.41
C LEU A 132 -2.03 3.11 -11.66
N ILE A 133 -1.19 2.73 -12.62
CA ILE A 133 -0.84 1.33 -12.89
C ILE A 133 -0.16 0.72 -11.66
N LEU A 134 0.82 1.40 -11.07
CA LEU A 134 1.52 0.89 -9.89
C LEU A 134 0.61 0.74 -8.69
N SER A 135 -0.25 1.72 -8.41
CA SER A 135 -1.28 1.63 -7.37
C SER A 135 -2.22 0.46 -7.63
N THR A 136 -2.60 0.21 -8.89
CA THR A 136 -3.44 -0.94 -9.24
C THR A 136 -2.75 -2.27 -8.93
N CYS A 137 -1.50 -2.43 -9.36
CA CYS A 137 -0.72 -3.63 -9.07
C CYS A 137 -0.50 -3.81 -7.56
N TYR A 138 -0.20 -2.72 -6.84
CA TYR A 138 0.01 -2.73 -5.40
C TYR A 138 -1.26 -3.17 -4.66
N MET A 139 -2.43 -2.67 -5.09
CA MET A 139 -3.73 -3.02 -4.49
C MET A 139 -4.05 -4.49 -4.68
N LEU A 140 -3.82 -5.03 -5.88
CA LEU A 140 -4.06 -6.45 -6.16
C LEU A 140 -3.15 -7.35 -5.32
N VAL A 141 -1.85 -7.05 -5.26
CA VAL A 141 -0.90 -7.82 -4.44
C VAL A 141 -1.25 -7.72 -2.96
N GLY A 142 -1.57 -6.52 -2.48
CA GLY A 142 -1.98 -6.30 -1.10
C GLY A 142 -3.26 -7.07 -0.74
N PHE A 143 -4.25 -7.05 -1.63
CA PHE A 143 -5.51 -7.74 -1.43
C PHE A 143 -5.31 -9.26 -1.33
N VAL A 144 -4.55 -9.85 -2.27
CA VAL A 144 -4.20 -11.28 -2.23
C VAL A 144 -3.47 -11.62 -0.93
N PHE A 145 -2.50 -10.79 -0.53
CA PHE A 145 -1.74 -11.00 0.70
C PHE A 145 -2.64 -11.00 1.94
N ILE A 146 -3.55 -10.03 2.08
CA ILE A 146 -4.52 -9.97 3.19
C ILE A 146 -5.39 -11.21 3.23
N VAL A 147 -5.96 -11.61 2.09
CA VAL A 147 -6.83 -12.80 2.00
C VAL A 147 -6.07 -14.07 2.40
N CYS A 148 -4.82 -14.24 1.94
CA CYS A 148 -3.99 -15.36 2.33
C CYS A 148 -3.70 -15.37 3.83
N VAL A 149 -3.42 -14.22 4.43
CA VAL A 149 -3.17 -14.12 5.88
C VAL A 149 -4.44 -14.43 6.66
N TRP A 150 -5.58 -13.85 6.27
CA TRP A 150 -6.87 -14.11 6.89
C TRP A 150 -7.20 -15.61 6.90
N HIS A 151 -7.23 -16.26 5.75
CA HIS A 151 -7.52 -17.70 5.67
C HIS A 151 -6.45 -18.56 6.33
N GLY A 152 -5.18 -18.16 6.25
CA GLY A 152 -4.09 -18.87 6.92
C GLY A 152 -4.28 -18.93 8.43
N ILE A 153 -4.74 -17.84 9.04
CA ILE A 153 -5.02 -17.78 10.49
C ILE A 153 -6.25 -18.60 10.86
N GLU A 154 -7.31 -18.57 10.05
CA GLU A 154 -8.52 -19.37 10.28
C GLU A 154 -8.22 -20.88 10.21
N ILE A 155 -7.44 -21.33 9.22
CA ILE A 155 -7.09 -22.75 9.10
C ILE A 155 -6.16 -23.18 10.24
N TYR A 156 -5.22 -22.33 10.64
CA TYR A 156 -4.35 -22.62 11.78
C TYR A 156 -5.12 -22.64 13.11
N ALA A 157 -6.22 -21.88 13.22
CA ALA A 157 -7.06 -21.81 14.40
C ALA A 157 -7.79 -23.10 14.76
N GLU A 158 -8.00 -23.98 13.78
CA GLU A 158 -8.72 -25.25 13.93
C GLU A 158 -7.82 -26.41 14.38
N LYS A 159 -6.51 -26.17 14.58
CA LYS A 159 -5.56 -27.12 15.15
C LYS A 159 -5.24 -26.79 16.60
#